data_AF-A0A2P5EJH4-F1
#
_entry.id   AF-A0A2P5EJH4-F1
#
_cell.length_a   1.000
_cell.length_b   1.000
_cell.length_c   1.000
_cell.angle_alpha   90.00
_cell.angle_beta   90.00
_cell.angle_gamma   90.00
#
_symmetry.space_group_name_H-M   'P 1'
#
loop_
_entity.id
_entity.type
_entity.pdbx_description
1 polymer ?
#
loop_
_entity_poly.entity_id
_entity_poly.type
_entity_poly.pdbx_seq_one_letter_code
_entity_poly.pdbx_strand_id
1 'polypeptide(L)' 'MKFWWHGSTHLGRFWHPKAWDAVYQPKALGGLGFRKFHDINRALIAKLGWSLQTEKDKLWV' A
#
# COMPACT_ATOMS: atom_id res chain seq x y z
N MET A 1 -19.54 -3.77 8.89
CA MET A 1 -18.31 -2.95 8.94
C MET A 1 -18.60 -1.60 8.28
N LYS A 2 -18.33 -0.48 8.96
CA LYS A 2 -18.58 0.86 8.43
C LYS A 2 -17.23 1.45 8.00
N PHE A 3 -16.96 1.44 6.70
CA PHE A 3 -15.72 1.99 6.14
C PHE A 3 -15.83 3.52 6.01
N TRP A 4 -14.71 4.23 6.08
CA TRP A 4 -14.71 5.70 6.00
C TRP A 4 -15.13 6.24 4.61
N TRP A 5 -15.05 5.39 3.58
CA TRP A 5 -15.49 5.71 2.22
C TRP A 5 -16.97 5.38 1.98
N HIS A 6 -17.69 4.90 2.99
CA HIS A 6 -19.11 4.65 2.89
C HIS A 6 -19.85 5.99 2.95
N GLY A 7 -20.12 6.57 1.77
CA GLY A 7 -20.88 7.81 1.61
C GLY A 7 -22.39 7.61 1.74
N SER A 8 -23.11 8.68 2.03
CA SER A 8 -24.58 8.69 2.11
C SER A 8 -25.15 8.76 0.69
N THR A 9 -25.92 7.79 0.20
CA THR A 9 -26.47 7.78 -1.18
C THR A 9 -27.30 9.01 -1.59
N HIS A 10 -27.63 9.91 -0.65
CA HIS A 10 -28.53 11.05 -0.85
C HIS A 10 -27.90 12.36 -1.37
N LEU A 11 -26.57 12.53 -1.42
CA LEU A 11 -25.93 13.81 -1.80
C LEU A 11 -24.74 13.62 -2.78
N GLY A 12 -25.02 13.27 -4.04
CA GLY A 12 -24.06 13.41 -5.14
C GLY A 12 -22.71 12.66 -4.98
N ARG A 13 -21.66 13.14 -5.69
CA ARG A 13 -20.32 12.53 -5.73
C ARG A 13 -19.58 12.78 -4.40
N PHE A 14 -19.35 11.73 -3.61
CA PHE A 14 -18.65 11.81 -2.32
C PHE A 14 -17.13 11.67 -2.48
N TRP A 15 -16.40 12.56 -1.81
CA TRP A 15 -14.93 12.54 -1.74
C TRP A 15 -14.49 12.33 -0.28
N HIS A 16 -13.79 11.23 -0.01
CA HIS A 16 -13.33 10.86 1.34
C HIS A 16 -11.81 10.63 1.37
N PRO A 17 -11.00 11.71 1.34
CA PRO A 17 -9.56 11.59 1.41
C PRO A 17 -9.19 11.11 2.82
N LYS A 18 -8.32 10.10 2.89
CA LYS A 18 -7.72 9.64 4.13
C LYS A 18 -6.22 9.54 3.94
N ALA A 19 -5.46 10.03 4.90
CA ALA A 19 -4.01 9.94 4.85
C ALA A 19 -3.57 8.47 4.77
N TRP A 20 -2.60 8.18 3.90
CA TRP A 20 -2.03 6.83 3.76
C TRP A 20 -1.55 6.27 5.10
N ASP A 21 -1.03 7.14 5.98
CA ASP A 21 -0.60 6.80 7.33
C ASP A 21 -1.68 6.17 8.20
N ALA A 22 -2.95 6.53 7.97
CA ALA A 22 -4.08 5.94 8.66
C ALA A 22 -4.64 4.70 7.95
N VAL A 23 -4.24 4.45 6.70
CA VAL A 23 -4.71 3.32 5.88
C VAL A 23 -3.90 2.05 6.20
N TYR A 24 -2.58 2.16 6.34
CA TYR A 24 -1.72 1.01 6.63
C TYR A 24 -1.62 0.65 8.13
N GLN A 25 -2.34 1.35 9.02
CA GLN A 25 -2.44 0.92 10.41
C GLN A 25 -3.17 -0.42 10.54
N PRO A 26 -2.86 -1.24 11.56
CA PRO A 26 -3.62 -2.44 11.88
C PRO A 26 -5.14 -2.18 11.98
N LYS A 27 -5.94 -3.20 11.67
CA LYS A 27 -7.41 -3.12 11.80
C LYS A 27 -7.86 -2.77 13.22
N ALA A 28 -7.13 -3.26 14.23
CA ALA A 28 -7.36 -2.95 15.64
C ALA A 28 -7.19 -1.46 15.98
N LEU A 29 -6.41 -0.71 15.19
CA LEU A 29 -6.15 0.72 15.34
C LEU A 29 -6.96 1.57 14.34
N GLY A 30 -7.97 1.01 13.68
CA GLY A 30 -8.85 1.74 12.76
C GLY A 30 -8.29 1.96 11.34
N GLY A 31 -7.20 1.27 10.98
CA GLY A 31 -6.69 1.17 9.61
C GLY A 31 -7.20 -0.06 8.86
N LEU A 32 -6.69 -0.30 7.64
CA LEU A 32 -7.06 -1.46 6.83
C LEU A 32 -6.11 -2.66 7.02
N GLY A 33 -4.99 -2.45 7.72
CA GLY A 33 -3.94 -3.46 7.89
C GLY A 33 -3.11 -3.70 6.63
N PHE A 34 -3.10 -2.75 5.68
CA PHE A 34 -2.13 -2.79 4.59
C PHE A 34 -0.73 -2.54 5.10
N ARG A 35 0.29 -3.03 4.40
CA ARG A 35 1.67 -2.65 4.68
C ARG A 35 1.98 -1.30 4.04
N LYS A 36 2.96 -0.58 4.58
CA LYS A 36 3.42 0.68 4.01
C LYS A 36 4.06 0.44 2.65
N PHE A 37 3.42 0.90 1.58
CA PHE A 37 3.87 0.66 0.20
C PHE A 37 5.29 1.17 -0.07
N HIS A 38 5.65 2.31 0.53
CA HIS A 38 6.99 2.86 0.45
C HIS A 38 8.07 1.86 0.91
N ASP A 39 7.82 1.17 2.01
CA ASP A 39 8.79 0.24 2.59
C ASP A 39 8.89 -1.04 1.77
N ILE A 40 7.74 -1.56 1.29
CA ILE A 40 7.72 -2.69 0.36
C ILE A 40 8.47 -2.35 -0.92
N ASN A 41 8.21 -1.19 -1.51
CA ASN A 41 8.86 -0.78 -2.75
C ASN A 41 10.38 -0.70 -2.57
N ARG A 42 10.85 -0.10 -1.47
CA ARG A 42 12.27 -0.04 -1.16
C ARG A 42 12.89 -1.43 -0.99
N ALA A 43 12.21 -2.35 -0.33
CA ALA A 43 12.66 -3.73 -0.19
C ALA A 43 12.71 -4.46 -1.53
N LEU A 44 11.72 -4.26 -2.40
CA LEU A 44 11.69 -4.84 -3.75
C LEU A 44 12.81 -4.30 -4.62
N ILE A 45 13.05 -2.99 -4.61
CA ILE A 45 14.17 -2.37 -5.33
C ILE A 45 15.51 -2.92 -4.83
N ALA A 46 15.70 -3.03 -3.52
CA ALA A 46 16.91 -3.62 -2.95
C ALA A 46 17.10 -5.09 -3.38
N LYS A 47 16.01 -5.87 -3.37
CA LYS A 47 16.02 -7.27 -3.85
C LYS A 47 16.35 -7.36 -5.34
N LEU A 48 15.80 -6.46 -6.16
CA LEU A 48 16.09 -6.39 -7.59
C LEU A 48 17.56 -6.02 -7.83
N GLY A 49 18.07 -5.01 -7.12
CA GLY A 49 19.48 -4.61 -7.20
C GLY A 49 20.43 -5.74 -6.79
N TRP A 50 20.10 -6.46 -5.72
CA TRP A 50 20.84 -7.65 -5.31
C TRP A 50 20.82 -8.75 -6.38
N SER A 51 19.63 -9.07 -6.92
CA SER A 51 19.48 -10.07 -7.98
C SER A 51 20.31 -9.71 -9.21
N LEU A 52 20.35 -8.44 -9.59
CA LEU A 52 21.15 -7.96 -10.73
C LEU A 52 22.66 -8.16 -10.50
N GLN A 53 23.12 -7.98 -9.25
CA GLN A 53 24.53 -8.16 -8.91
C GLN A 53 24.94 -9.63 -8.83
N THR A 54 24.08 -10.49 -8.27
CA THR A 54 24.43 -11.88 -7.98
C THR A 54 24.11 -12.86 -9.10
N GLU A 55 23.10 -12.56 -9.93
CA GLU A 55 22.60 -13.48 -10.95
C GLU A 55 22.90 -12.97 -12.36
N LYS A 56 24.18 -12.98 -12.74
CA LYS A 56 24.66 -12.44 -14.03
C LYS A 56 24.10 -13.15 -15.27
N ASP A 57 23.73 -14.41 -15.14
CA ASP A 57 23.18 -15.23 -16.23
C ASP A 57 21.64 -15.26 -16.24
N LYS A 58 21.00 -14.49 -15.35
CA LYS A 58 19.56 -14.36 -15.34
C LYS A 58 19.15 -13.53 -16.55
N LEU A 59 18.55 -14.20 -17.54
CA LEU A 59 18.15 -13.60 -18.81
C LEU A 59 17.15 -12.43 -18.65
N TRP A 60 16.46 -12.36 -17.51
CA TRP A 60 15.48 -11.32 -17.23
C TRP A 60 15.49 -10.96 -15.73
N VAL A 61 15.67 -9.67 -15.45
CA VAL A 61 15.03 -8.99 -14.33
C VAL A 61 13.53 -8.90 -14.62
#